data_AF-A0A7C7XBL7-F1
#
_entry.id   AF-A0A7C7XBL7-F1
#
_cell.length_a   1.000
_cell.length_b   1.000
_cell.length_c   1.000
_cell.angle_alpha   90.00
_cell.angle_beta   90.00
_cell.angle_gamma   90.00
#
_symmetry.space_group_name_H-M   'P 1'
#
loop_
_entity.id
_entity.type
_entity.pdbx_description
1 polymer ?
#
loop_
_entity_poly.entity_id
_entity_poly.type
_entity_poly.pdbx_seq_one_letter_code
_entity_poly.pdbx_strand_id
1 'polypeptide(L)'
;MIKKFLAIATALGALNSQADIEIVDGHKMLESVNKQIININTEELGKILNEDPNTVLIDVRSPSELKYTGTIARGQNVNIVRGWLEFQIAEHVKSKDTPIVVYCGKNLRSPLAAKTLENMGYTNVKNYAEGYFAWKEEMNPIKMLDFEPSSVLYRLPEEVAEGVYSAIGATQPYTYENSNHNNNLSFIVTTNGVLVFNAGGSYLVAKALHEEIKKVTNQRVKYVVLENSQGHAILGSNYWKEQGAIIVAHTEADKEIKHKGEDIYMRSLRVQKDKFIGTKVVRPDLTFEEKLNLPMGNTQIELMHIGASHSPDDIQLWLPEQKLLISGDTAFNQRMLPIFPHTNAAAWIETWDKIEALEPEIIIPGHGDPTDLATITKFTKDYLVFLREEVEKILDDDGGLYEAYNIDQSAYRDWGTYNELHKQNAERIFKQMEFE
;
A
#
# COMPACT_ATOMS: atom_id res chain seq x y z
N MET A 1 -80.92 5.05 -49.94
CA MET A 1 -81.11 6.51 -50.11
C MET A 1 -80.13 7.17 -49.13
N ILE A 2 -79.08 7.93 -49.49
CA ILE A 2 -78.80 8.94 -50.54
C ILE A 2 -79.29 10.35 -50.18
N LYS A 3 -78.32 11.28 -50.06
CA LYS A 3 -78.39 12.76 -49.85
C LYS A 3 -78.88 13.20 -48.46
N LYS A 4 -78.26 14.19 -47.79
CA LYS A 4 -77.68 15.46 -48.32
C LYS A 4 -76.29 15.84 -47.76
N PHE A 5 -75.49 16.54 -48.60
CA PHE A 5 -74.44 17.53 -48.22
C PHE A 5 -75.13 18.90 -47.98
N LEU A 6 -74.56 20.00 -47.45
CA LEU A 6 -73.22 20.52 -47.07
C LEU A 6 -73.48 21.44 -45.82
N ALA A 7 -72.61 22.15 -45.08
CA ALA A 7 -71.20 22.60 -45.13
C ALA A 7 -70.73 22.86 -43.65
N ILE A 8 -69.61 23.49 -43.26
CA ILE A 8 -68.50 24.19 -43.95
C ILE A 8 -67.16 23.90 -43.21
N ALA A 9 -66.26 24.87 -42.95
CA ALA A 9 -64.97 24.65 -42.27
C ALA A 9 -64.55 25.79 -41.30
N THR A 10 -63.98 25.41 -40.14
CA THR A 10 -62.94 26.07 -39.30
C THR A 10 -62.69 25.17 -38.06
N ALA A 11 -61.50 25.04 -37.46
CA ALA A 11 -60.16 25.55 -37.79
C ALA A 11 -59.07 24.51 -37.36
N LEU A 12 -57.81 24.74 -37.75
CA LEU A 12 -56.65 23.96 -37.29
C LEU A 12 -56.30 24.27 -35.82
N GLY A 13 -55.71 23.30 -35.12
CA GLY A 13 -55.16 23.46 -33.77
C GLY A 13 -54.32 22.25 -33.36
N ALA A 14 -53.09 22.15 -33.86
CA ALA A 14 -52.22 21.01 -33.58
C ALA A 14 -51.59 21.10 -32.18
N LEU A 15 -52.03 20.24 -31.25
CA LEU A 15 -51.39 20.06 -29.94
C LEU A 15 -50.14 19.17 -30.06
N ASN A 16 -49.14 19.67 -30.77
CA ASN A 16 -47.82 19.05 -30.84
C ASN A 16 -46.94 19.60 -29.70
N SER A 17 -47.34 19.34 -28.45
CA SER A 17 -46.56 19.73 -27.27
C SER A 17 -45.38 18.79 -27.06
N GLN A 18 -44.34 18.95 -27.88
CA GLN A 18 -43.00 18.67 -27.39
C GLN A 18 -42.75 19.64 -26.25
N ALA A 19 -42.82 19.15 -25.01
CA ALA A 19 -42.25 19.88 -23.89
C ALA A 19 -40.74 19.94 -24.14
N ASP A 20 -40.15 21.13 -24.09
CA ASP A 20 -38.70 21.28 -24.11
C ASP A 20 -38.14 20.60 -22.86
N ILE A 21 -37.64 19.36 -23.02
CA ILE A 21 -36.91 18.65 -21.98
C ILE A 21 -35.57 19.34 -21.84
N GLU A 22 -35.54 20.36 -20.98
CA GLU A 22 -34.34 21.15 -20.74
C GLU A 22 -33.21 20.23 -20.29
N ILE A 23 -32.09 20.26 -21.01
CA ILE A 23 -30.93 19.42 -20.70
C ILE A 23 -30.33 19.90 -19.38
N VAL A 24 -30.40 19.03 -18.36
CA VAL A 24 -29.74 19.24 -17.08
C VAL A 24 -28.26 18.93 -17.25
N ASP A 25 -27.46 19.98 -17.46
CA ASP A 25 -26.01 19.88 -17.52
C ASP A 25 -25.37 19.66 -16.14
N GLY A 26 -24.05 19.42 -16.13
CA GLY A 26 -23.28 19.18 -14.92
C GLY A 26 -23.24 20.36 -13.95
N HIS A 27 -23.37 21.61 -14.40
CA HIS A 27 -23.40 22.78 -13.51
C HIS A 27 -24.74 22.86 -12.75
N LYS A 28 -25.86 22.66 -13.45
CA LYS A 28 -27.19 22.55 -12.82
C LYS A 28 -27.26 21.38 -11.84
N MET A 29 -26.67 20.24 -12.22
CA MET A 29 -26.57 19.08 -11.32
C MET A 29 -25.75 19.39 -10.07
N LEU A 30 -24.58 20.04 -10.22
CA LEU A 30 -23.74 20.46 -9.09
C LEU A 30 -24.44 21.48 -8.18
N GLU A 31 -25.16 22.46 -8.73
CA GLU A 31 -25.89 23.45 -7.92
C GLU A 31 -27.03 22.80 -7.10
N SER A 32 -27.70 21.80 -7.66
CA SER A 32 -28.71 21.01 -6.95
C SER A 32 -28.10 20.10 -5.88
N VAL A 33 -26.97 19.45 -6.16
CA VAL A 33 -26.29 18.53 -5.24
C VAL A 33 -25.61 19.27 -4.08
N ASN A 34 -24.98 20.42 -4.32
CA ASN A 34 -24.33 21.22 -3.28
C ASN A 34 -25.30 21.73 -2.19
N LYS A 35 -26.61 21.76 -2.46
CA LYS A 35 -27.66 22.11 -1.50
C LYS A 35 -28.17 20.91 -0.68
N GLN A 36 -27.68 19.69 -0.97
CA GLN A 36 -28.16 18.44 -0.39
C GLN A 36 -27.09 17.66 0.39
N ILE A 37 -25.82 18.06 0.29
CA ILE A 37 -24.66 17.42 0.93
C ILE A 37 -24.04 18.35 1.98
N ILE A 38 -23.31 17.78 2.94
CA ILE A 38 -22.49 18.56 3.86
C ILE A 38 -21.21 19.00 3.14
N ASN A 39 -21.02 20.31 2.99
CA ASN A 39 -19.80 20.92 2.46
C ASN A 39 -18.94 21.45 3.61
N ILE A 40 -17.62 21.28 3.53
CA ILE A 40 -16.63 21.78 4.52
C ILE A 40 -15.46 22.51 3.86
N ASN A 41 -14.85 23.45 4.59
CA ASN A 41 -13.65 24.19 4.20
C ASN A 41 -12.34 23.54 4.72
N THR A 42 -11.20 24.18 4.45
CA THR A 42 -9.86 23.69 4.81
C THR A 42 -9.60 23.70 6.32
N GLU A 43 -10.13 24.67 7.07
CA GLU A 43 -10.02 24.72 8.53
C GLU A 43 -10.81 23.59 9.20
N GLU A 44 -12.04 23.36 8.75
CA GLU A 44 -12.90 22.26 9.19
C GLU A 44 -12.29 20.90 8.85
N LEU A 45 -11.73 20.74 7.64
CA LEU A 45 -11.02 19.53 7.25
C LEU A 45 -9.76 19.31 8.12
N GLY A 46 -9.00 20.38 8.39
CA GLY A 46 -7.82 20.34 9.25
C GLY A 46 -8.13 19.89 10.68
N LYS A 47 -9.28 20.31 11.23
CA LYS A 47 -9.81 19.88 12.53
C LYS A 47 -10.28 18.43 12.51
N ILE A 48 -11.11 18.03 11.54
CA ILE A 48 -11.60 16.64 11.42
C ILE A 48 -10.42 15.65 11.36
N LEU A 49 -9.37 15.96 10.60
CA LEU A 49 -8.17 15.13 10.50
C LEU A 49 -7.22 15.22 11.71
N ASN A 50 -7.40 16.21 12.60
CA ASN A 50 -6.73 16.27 13.90
C ASN A 50 -7.47 15.45 14.96
N GLU A 51 -8.81 15.45 14.93
CA GLU A 51 -9.69 14.94 15.97
C GLU A 51 -10.11 13.48 15.75
N ASP A 52 -10.39 13.06 14.51
CA ASP A 52 -10.82 11.70 14.19
C ASP A 52 -9.85 10.97 13.24
N PRO A 53 -8.94 10.12 13.76
CA PRO A 53 -7.98 9.37 12.96
C PRO A 53 -8.62 8.31 12.05
N ASN A 54 -9.90 7.98 12.26
CA ASN A 54 -10.63 7.01 11.44
C ASN A 54 -11.20 7.65 10.15
N THR A 55 -11.06 8.96 9.97
CA THR A 55 -11.54 9.68 8.79
C THR A 55 -10.84 9.20 7.52
N VAL A 56 -11.63 8.69 6.57
CA VAL A 56 -11.14 8.27 5.25
C VAL A 56 -11.31 9.42 4.26
N LEU A 57 -10.20 9.85 3.64
CA LEU A 57 -10.24 10.76 2.50
C LEU A 57 -10.41 9.96 1.20
N ILE A 58 -11.44 10.31 0.43
CA ILE A 58 -11.70 9.70 -0.89
C ILE A 58 -11.38 10.72 -1.98
N ASP A 59 -10.24 10.53 -2.65
CA ASP A 59 -9.84 11.35 -3.80
C ASP A 59 -10.44 10.80 -5.08
N VAL A 60 -11.36 11.54 -5.71
CA VAL A 60 -12.03 11.11 -6.95
C VAL A 60 -11.39 11.65 -8.24
N ARG A 61 -10.15 12.15 -8.15
CA ARG A 61 -9.29 12.49 -9.30
C ARG A 61 -8.77 11.24 -10.03
N SER A 62 -8.14 11.45 -11.18
CA SER A 62 -7.46 10.40 -11.96
C SER A 62 -6.01 10.16 -11.49
N PRO A 63 -5.43 8.95 -11.67
CA PRO A 63 -4.05 8.67 -11.27
C PRO A 63 -3.02 9.61 -11.92
N SER A 64 -3.29 10.07 -13.15
CA SER A 64 -2.44 11.04 -13.85
C SER A 64 -2.42 12.41 -13.17
N GLU A 65 -3.57 12.90 -12.65
CA GLU A 65 -3.58 14.13 -11.85
C GLU A 65 -2.75 13.96 -10.58
N LEU A 66 -2.85 12.79 -9.94
CA LEU A 66 -2.18 12.46 -8.69
C LEU A 66 -0.67 12.39 -8.84
N LYS A 67 -0.17 11.72 -9.89
CA LYS A 67 1.26 11.61 -10.21
C LYS A 67 1.92 12.99 -10.35
N TYR A 68 1.25 13.95 -11.00
CA TYR A 68 1.83 15.28 -11.25
C TYR A 68 1.56 16.31 -10.15
N THR A 69 0.58 16.08 -9.26
CA THR A 69 0.16 17.12 -8.29
C THR A 69 0.28 16.71 -6.82
N GLY A 70 0.20 15.41 -6.51
CA GLY A 70 0.14 14.86 -5.16
C GLY A 70 -1.30 14.73 -4.61
N THR A 71 -1.41 14.15 -3.40
CA THR A 71 -2.62 14.01 -2.57
C THR A 71 -2.45 14.74 -1.24
N ILE A 72 -3.49 14.78 -0.41
CA ILE A 72 -3.43 15.29 0.97
C ILE A 72 -2.63 14.29 1.85
N ALA A 73 -1.55 14.73 2.50
CA ALA A 73 -0.73 13.87 3.39
C ALA A 73 -1.26 13.82 4.82
N ARG A 74 -2.57 13.57 5.00
CA ARG A 74 -3.22 13.53 6.30
C ARG A 74 -4.39 12.53 6.30
N GLY A 75 -4.49 11.73 7.35
CA GLY A 75 -5.50 10.68 7.49
C GLY A 75 -5.41 9.62 6.39
N GLN A 76 -6.45 8.79 6.31
CA GLN A 76 -6.44 7.58 5.49
C GLN A 76 -6.92 7.89 4.08
N ASN A 77 -5.97 8.20 3.18
CA ASN A 77 -6.25 8.76 1.85
C ASN A 77 -6.21 7.69 0.74
N VAL A 78 -7.36 7.50 0.08
CA VAL A 78 -7.57 6.50 -0.97
C VAL A 78 -7.99 7.19 -2.28
N ASN A 79 -7.31 6.87 -3.38
CA ASN A 79 -7.78 7.29 -4.71
C ASN A 79 -8.82 6.31 -5.25
N ILE A 80 -10.05 6.77 -5.44
CA ILE A 80 -11.10 6.02 -6.13
C ILE A 80 -11.66 6.91 -7.24
N VAL A 81 -11.13 6.75 -8.45
CA VAL A 81 -11.49 7.56 -9.63
C VAL A 81 -13.01 7.58 -9.80
N ARG A 82 -13.62 8.75 -10.01
CA ARG A 82 -15.09 8.93 -9.90
C ARG A 82 -15.94 7.84 -10.57
N GLY A 83 -15.56 7.35 -11.76
CA GLY A 83 -16.32 6.33 -12.49
C GLY A 83 -16.28 4.90 -11.91
N TRP A 84 -15.44 4.64 -10.92
CA TRP A 84 -15.30 3.35 -10.23
C TRP A 84 -15.78 3.38 -8.77
N LEU A 85 -16.21 4.54 -8.26
CA LEU A 85 -16.57 4.75 -6.86
C LEU A 85 -17.62 3.76 -6.36
N GLU A 86 -18.68 3.58 -7.14
CA GLU A 86 -19.79 2.66 -6.86
C GLU A 86 -19.36 1.18 -6.73
N PHE A 87 -18.19 0.81 -7.29
CA PHE A 87 -17.67 -0.57 -7.31
C PHE A 87 -16.55 -0.80 -6.29
N GLN A 88 -15.66 0.17 -6.08
CA GLN A 88 -14.46 0.03 -5.24
C GLN A 88 -14.66 0.49 -3.78
N ILE A 89 -15.60 1.39 -3.47
CA ILE A 89 -15.70 1.98 -2.11
C ILE A 89 -15.88 0.94 -1.00
N ALA A 90 -16.59 -0.16 -1.26
CA ALA A 90 -16.82 -1.22 -0.28
C ALA A 90 -15.57 -2.06 0.05
N GLU A 91 -14.52 -2.02 -0.79
CA GLU A 91 -13.24 -2.68 -0.50
C GLU A 91 -12.46 -1.90 0.58
N HIS A 92 -12.59 -0.57 0.59
CA HIS A 92 -11.89 0.34 1.50
C HIS A 92 -12.73 0.74 2.74
N VAL A 93 -14.00 1.12 2.54
CA VAL A 93 -14.89 1.63 3.60
C VAL A 93 -16.06 0.67 3.82
N LYS A 94 -15.87 -0.25 4.77
CA LYS A 94 -16.75 -1.40 5.01
C LYS A 94 -17.96 -1.07 5.88
N SER A 95 -17.83 -0.18 6.86
CA SER A 95 -18.96 0.29 7.67
C SER A 95 -19.61 1.53 7.07
N LYS A 96 -20.88 1.77 7.40
CA LYS A 96 -21.68 2.87 6.83
C LYS A 96 -21.55 4.19 7.58
N ASP A 97 -21.17 4.13 8.84
CA ASP A 97 -20.98 5.24 9.78
C ASP A 97 -19.54 5.80 9.80
N THR A 98 -18.59 5.09 9.18
CA THR A 98 -17.19 5.55 9.02
C THR A 98 -17.16 6.98 8.45
N PRO A 99 -16.41 7.92 9.04
CA PRO A 99 -16.31 9.28 8.51
C PRO A 99 -15.63 9.27 7.14
N ILE A 100 -16.31 9.83 6.14
CA ILE A 100 -15.78 9.99 4.79
C ILE A 100 -15.73 11.48 4.46
N VAL A 101 -14.56 11.97 4.04
CA VAL A 101 -14.45 13.24 3.32
C VAL A 101 -14.07 12.97 1.88
N VAL A 102 -14.94 13.36 0.95
CA VAL A 102 -14.68 13.25 -0.49
C VAL A 102 -14.07 14.54 -1.00
N TYR A 103 -13.03 14.45 -1.83
CA TYR A 103 -12.41 15.61 -2.47
C TYR A 103 -12.00 15.35 -3.93
N CYS A 104 -11.76 16.43 -4.66
CA CYS A 104 -11.15 16.41 -5.98
C CYS A 104 -10.42 17.75 -6.24
N GLY A 105 -9.88 17.95 -7.45
CA GLY A 105 -9.06 19.13 -7.78
C GLY A 105 -9.73 20.48 -7.47
N LYS A 106 -10.93 20.73 -8.05
CA LYS A 106 -11.65 22.02 -7.98
C LYS A 106 -13.15 21.83 -7.74
N ASN A 107 -13.52 20.93 -6.82
CA ASN A 107 -14.90 20.66 -6.39
C ASN A 107 -15.95 20.33 -7.49
N LEU A 108 -15.53 19.87 -8.67
CA LEU A 108 -16.45 19.52 -9.78
C LEU A 108 -16.90 18.05 -9.81
N ARG A 109 -16.16 17.15 -9.14
CA ARG A 109 -16.44 15.69 -9.10
C ARG A 109 -16.85 15.20 -7.72
N SER A 110 -16.31 15.83 -6.66
CA SER A 110 -16.50 15.40 -5.28
C SER A 110 -17.91 15.60 -4.74
N PRO A 111 -18.71 16.63 -5.11
CA PRO A 111 -20.12 16.71 -4.68
C PRO A 111 -20.95 15.55 -5.22
N LEU A 112 -20.74 15.22 -6.50
CA LEU A 112 -21.44 14.11 -7.17
C LEU A 112 -20.99 12.73 -6.66
N ALA A 113 -19.79 12.64 -6.09
CA ALA A 113 -19.31 11.45 -5.40
C ALA A 113 -19.89 11.34 -3.99
N ALA A 114 -19.82 12.41 -3.19
CA ALA A 114 -20.44 12.48 -1.86
C ALA A 114 -21.92 12.09 -1.92
N LYS A 115 -22.68 12.64 -2.88
CA LYS A 115 -24.09 12.29 -3.05
C LYS A 115 -24.32 10.85 -3.52
N THR A 116 -23.41 10.25 -4.29
CA THR A 116 -23.44 8.80 -4.55
C THR A 116 -23.27 8.02 -3.25
N LEU A 117 -22.34 8.40 -2.37
CA LEU A 117 -22.07 7.67 -1.14
C LEU A 117 -23.24 7.75 -0.15
N GLU A 118 -23.86 8.93 0.00
CA GLU A 118 -25.14 9.08 0.72
C GLU A 118 -26.23 8.16 0.14
N ASN A 119 -26.39 8.14 -1.19
CA ASN A 119 -27.37 7.28 -1.86
C ASN A 119 -27.04 5.77 -1.75
N MET A 120 -25.75 5.41 -1.58
CA MET A 120 -25.28 4.07 -1.24
C MET A 120 -25.40 3.75 0.26
N GLY A 121 -26.01 4.63 1.05
CA GLY A 121 -26.31 4.43 2.47
C GLY A 121 -25.13 4.67 3.42
N TYR A 122 -24.07 5.38 3.01
CA TYR A 122 -23.08 5.90 3.95
C TYR A 122 -23.64 7.14 4.65
N THR A 123 -23.55 7.21 5.98
CA THR A 123 -24.28 8.18 6.82
C THR A 123 -23.43 9.36 7.30
N ASN A 124 -22.10 9.25 7.25
CA ASN A 124 -21.15 10.28 7.72
C ASN A 124 -20.27 10.80 6.58
N VAL A 125 -20.90 11.26 5.51
CA VAL A 125 -20.22 11.77 4.30
C VAL A 125 -20.17 13.29 4.31
N LYS A 126 -19.00 13.85 3.98
CA LYS A 126 -18.77 15.29 3.78
C LYS A 126 -18.01 15.52 2.47
N ASN A 127 -18.19 16.67 1.85
CA ASN A 127 -17.46 17.10 0.66
C ASN A 127 -16.52 18.26 1.01
N TYR A 128 -15.23 18.11 0.74
CA TYR A 128 -14.27 19.21 0.86
C TYR A 128 -14.45 20.17 -0.32
N ALA A 129 -14.99 21.35 -0.03
CA ALA A 129 -15.61 22.23 -1.02
C ALA A 129 -14.62 23.16 -1.76
N GLU A 130 -13.43 23.37 -1.21
CA GLU A 130 -12.39 24.21 -1.80
C GLU A 130 -11.47 23.37 -2.71
N GLY A 131 -11.27 22.09 -2.36
CA GLY A 131 -10.61 21.10 -3.20
C GLY A 131 -9.09 21.11 -3.12
N TYR A 132 -8.47 20.11 -3.74
CA TYR A 132 -7.04 19.82 -3.57
C TYR A 132 -6.11 20.99 -3.88
N PHE A 133 -6.44 21.83 -4.87
CA PHE A 133 -5.55 22.94 -5.23
C PHE A 133 -5.55 24.05 -4.17
N ALA A 134 -6.66 24.31 -3.48
CA ALA A 134 -6.69 25.24 -2.34
C ALA A 134 -5.82 24.72 -1.18
N TRP A 135 -6.00 23.46 -0.78
CA TRP A 135 -5.16 22.78 0.22
C TRP A 135 -3.65 22.95 -0.05
N LYS A 136 -3.25 22.77 -1.32
CA LYS A 136 -1.86 22.91 -1.77
C LYS A 136 -1.38 24.36 -1.85
N GLU A 137 -2.23 25.29 -2.27
CA GLU A 137 -1.94 26.73 -2.34
C GLU A 137 -1.74 27.34 -0.94
N GLU A 138 -2.45 26.82 0.08
CA GLU A 138 -2.25 27.15 1.50
C GLU A 138 -1.02 26.48 2.15
N MET A 139 -0.21 25.72 1.38
CA MET A 139 0.97 24.99 1.86
C MET A 139 0.69 23.90 2.92
N ASN A 140 -0.54 23.39 3.01
CA ASN A 140 -0.86 22.26 3.89
C ASN A 140 -0.15 20.97 3.41
N PRO A 141 0.08 19.96 4.29
CA PRO A 141 0.83 18.76 3.94
C PRO A 141 0.28 17.99 2.73
N ILE A 142 1.17 17.68 1.77
CA ILE A 142 0.85 16.88 0.58
C ILE A 142 1.82 15.70 0.42
N LYS A 143 1.31 14.57 -0.09
CA LYS A 143 2.11 13.38 -0.44
C LYS A 143 2.17 13.32 -1.96
N MET A 144 3.36 13.31 -2.54
CA MET A 144 3.47 12.95 -3.95
C MET A 144 3.08 11.48 -4.12
N LEU A 145 2.39 11.17 -5.21
CA LEU A 145 2.08 9.78 -5.55
C LEU A 145 3.04 9.31 -6.63
N ASP A 146 4.04 8.57 -6.17
CA ASP A 146 5.09 8.00 -6.98
C ASP A 146 4.59 6.83 -7.87
N PHE A 147 3.31 6.46 -7.71
CA PHE A 147 2.65 5.41 -8.48
C PHE A 147 2.88 5.59 -9.99
N GLU A 148 3.34 4.53 -10.65
CA GLU A 148 3.56 4.48 -12.09
C GLU A 148 2.37 3.82 -12.81
N PRO A 149 1.31 4.57 -13.21
CA PRO A 149 0.13 4.01 -13.86
C PRO A 149 0.39 3.41 -15.25
N SER A 150 1.60 3.54 -15.79
CA SER A 150 2.03 2.88 -17.04
C SER A 150 2.74 1.53 -16.82
N SER A 151 2.98 1.13 -15.57
CA SER A 151 3.63 -0.13 -15.19
C SER A 151 2.71 -1.02 -14.34
N VAL A 152 3.11 -2.28 -14.15
CA VAL A 152 2.59 -3.12 -13.05
C VAL A 152 3.42 -2.95 -11.77
N LEU A 153 4.63 -2.38 -11.85
CA LEU A 153 5.37 -1.94 -10.67
C LEU A 153 4.68 -0.71 -10.05
N TYR A 154 4.67 -0.62 -8.72
CA TYR A 154 4.17 0.56 -8.01
C TYR A 154 5.05 1.79 -8.30
N ARG A 155 6.37 1.68 -8.13
CA ARG A 155 7.37 2.65 -8.60
C ARG A 155 8.33 2.00 -9.60
N LEU A 156 8.95 2.81 -10.45
CA LEU A 156 10.14 2.39 -11.20
C LEU A 156 11.35 2.34 -10.25
N PRO A 157 12.40 1.56 -10.55
CA PRO A 157 13.60 1.51 -9.72
C PRO A 157 14.41 2.80 -9.81
N GLU A 158 14.80 3.31 -8.64
CA GLU A 158 15.70 4.46 -8.47
C GLU A 158 17.06 3.99 -7.93
N GLU A 159 18.15 4.70 -8.24
CA GLU A 159 19.48 4.37 -7.71
C GLU A 159 19.63 4.92 -6.30
N VAL A 160 19.87 4.03 -5.33
CA VAL A 160 19.91 4.33 -3.89
C VAL A 160 21.36 4.49 -3.41
N ALA A 161 22.27 3.69 -3.98
CA ALA A 161 23.73 3.80 -3.84
C ALA A 161 24.39 3.27 -5.12
N GLU A 162 25.71 3.45 -5.30
CA GLU A 162 26.41 3.07 -6.54
C GLU A 162 26.13 1.60 -6.94
N GLY A 163 25.41 1.42 -8.05
CA GLY A 163 25.02 0.11 -8.57
C GLY A 163 23.89 -0.61 -7.80
N VAL A 164 23.32 0.02 -6.76
CA VAL A 164 22.22 -0.51 -5.94
C VAL A 164 20.94 0.25 -6.23
N TYR A 165 19.95 -0.43 -6.81
CA TYR A 165 18.68 0.14 -7.23
C TYR A 165 17.53 -0.47 -6.43
N SER A 166 16.46 0.30 -6.21
CA SER A 166 15.24 -0.23 -5.60
C SER A 166 13.97 0.36 -6.20
N ALA A 167 13.04 -0.51 -6.57
CA ALA A 167 11.66 -0.15 -6.93
C ALA A 167 10.80 -0.23 -5.66
N ILE A 168 10.50 0.93 -5.08
CA ILE A 168 9.85 1.05 -3.77
C ILE A 168 8.36 0.71 -3.85
N GLY A 169 7.91 -0.13 -2.92
CA GLY A 169 6.56 -0.67 -2.89
C GLY A 169 5.51 0.27 -2.30
N ALA A 170 4.24 -0.04 -2.55
CA ALA A 170 3.12 0.66 -1.92
C ALA A 170 3.12 0.49 -0.39
N THR A 171 3.06 1.61 0.35
CA THR A 171 2.90 1.67 1.82
C THR A 171 1.56 1.10 2.35
N GLN A 172 0.67 0.68 1.45
CA GLN A 172 -0.68 0.17 1.69
C GLN A 172 -0.70 -1.38 1.74
N PRO A 173 -1.83 -2.03 2.10
CA PRO A 173 -1.98 -3.47 1.87
C PRO A 173 -1.82 -3.82 0.38
N TYR A 174 -1.61 -5.10 0.06
CA TYR A 174 -1.68 -5.54 -1.33
C TYR A 174 -3.11 -5.36 -1.87
N THR A 175 -3.26 -4.66 -2.99
CA THR A 175 -4.54 -4.43 -3.68
C THR A 175 -4.40 -4.78 -5.16
N TYR A 176 -5.50 -4.75 -5.91
CA TYR A 176 -5.43 -4.95 -7.36
C TYR A 176 -4.64 -3.81 -8.04
N GLU A 177 -4.76 -2.59 -7.55
CA GLU A 177 -4.17 -1.37 -8.10
C GLU A 177 -2.63 -1.43 -8.02
N ASN A 178 -2.07 -1.73 -6.84
CA ASN A 178 -0.61 -1.85 -6.63
C ASN A 178 0.00 -3.19 -7.12
N SER A 179 -0.78 -4.06 -7.76
CA SER A 179 -0.31 -5.31 -8.39
C SER A 179 0.35 -6.33 -7.45
N ASN A 180 0.16 -6.25 -6.13
CA ASN A 180 0.95 -6.98 -5.12
C ASN A 180 2.43 -6.55 -5.07
N HIS A 181 2.76 -5.34 -5.54
CA HIS A 181 4.06 -4.67 -5.33
C HIS A 181 3.91 -3.68 -4.18
N ASN A 182 3.79 -4.21 -2.96
CA ASN A 182 3.77 -3.43 -1.71
C ASN A 182 5.12 -3.47 -0.97
N ASN A 183 5.94 -4.52 -1.13
CA ASN A 183 7.32 -4.57 -0.63
C ASN A 183 8.32 -3.91 -1.60
N ASN A 184 9.57 -3.75 -1.17
CA ASN A 184 10.64 -3.18 -1.98
C ASN A 184 11.32 -4.26 -2.84
N LEU A 185 11.47 -3.98 -4.13
CA LEU A 185 12.09 -4.89 -5.10
C LEU A 185 13.43 -4.29 -5.54
N SER A 186 14.52 -4.82 -5.00
CA SER A 186 15.86 -4.23 -5.14
C SER A 186 16.74 -5.05 -6.07
N PHE A 187 17.72 -4.42 -6.71
CA PHE A 187 18.74 -5.14 -7.47
C PHE A 187 20.11 -4.47 -7.42
N ILE A 188 21.15 -5.30 -7.53
CA ILE A 188 22.55 -4.91 -7.37
C ILE A 188 23.29 -5.29 -8.65
N VAL A 189 23.80 -4.28 -9.36
CA VAL A 189 24.57 -4.42 -10.60
C VAL A 189 26.05 -4.56 -10.24
N THR A 190 26.54 -5.80 -10.22
CA THR A 190 27.93 -6.12 -9.86
C THR A 190 28.83 -6.20 -11.11
N THR A 191 30.12 -6.47 -10.97
CA THR A 191 30.99 -6.82 -12.10
C THR A 191 30.82 -8.25 -12.62
N ASN A 192 29.93 -9.06 -12.01
CA ASN A 192 29.78 -10.48 -12.31
C ASN A 192 28.30 -10.92 -12.31
N GLY A 193 27.42 -10.13 -12.92
CA GLY A 193 25.97 -10.35 -13.00
C GLY A 193 25.16 -9.40 -12.13
N VAL A 194 23.83 -9.56 -12.19
CA VAL A 194 22.90 -8.86 -11.29
C VAL A 194 22.39 -9.83 -10.21
N LEU A 195 22.27 -9.35 -8.98
CA LEU A 195 21.47 -9.98 -7.93
C LEU A 195 20.17 -9.19 -7.77
N VAL A 196 19.04 -9.88 -7.65
CA VAL A 196 17.75 -9.28 -7.28
C VAL A 196 17.41 -9.70 -5.85
N PHE A 197 16.87 -8.79 -5.06
CA PHE A 197 16.32 -9.05 -3.74
C PHE A 197 14.80 -8.83 -3.82
N ASN A 198 14.06 -9.85 -3.44
CA ASN A 198 12.63 -10.11 -3.67
C ASN A 198 12.26 -10.39 -5.14
N ALA A 199 11.55 -11.50 -5.38
CA ALA A 199 11.13 -11.90 -6.71
C ALA A 199 9.93 -11.11 -7.26
N GLY A 200 9.17 -10.44 -6.39
CA GLY A 200 7.99 -9.65 -6.72
C GLY A 200 6.67 -10.42 -6.57
N GLY A 201 5.57 -9.70 -6.40
CA GLY A 201 4.26 -10.28 -6.05
C GLY A 201 3.52 -11.05 -7.15
N SER A 202 4.03 -11.11 -8.38
CA SER A 202 3.52 -11.96 -9.47
C SER A 202 4.55 -12.13 -10.59
N TYR A 203 4.29 -13.05 -11.53
CA TYR A 203 5.10 -13.22 -12.76
C TYR A 203 5.23 -11.92 -13.58
N LEU A 204 4.18 -11.11 -13.62
CA LEU A 204 4.17 -9.85 -14.37
C LEU A 204 4.98 -8.76 -13.66
N VAL A 205 4.93 -8.71 -12.32
CA VAL A 205 5.77 -7.81 -11.50
C VAL A 205 7.26 -8.16 -11.67
N ALA A 206 7.62 -9.44 -11.55
CA ALA A 206 8.97 -9.95 -11.80
C ALA A 206 9.49 -9.58 -13.19
N LYS A 207 8.66 -9.81 -14.22
CA LYS A 207 8.99 -9.44 -15.60
C LYS A 207 9.21 -7.94 -15.77
N ALA A 208 8.34 -7.11 -15.21
CA ALA A 208 8.46 -5.66 -15.31
C ALA A 208 9.77 -5.17 -14.68
N LEU A 209 10.13 -5.65 -13.49
CA LEU A 209 11.43 -5.34 -12.86
C LEU A 209 12.62 -5.73 -13.78
N HIS A 210 12.56 -6.90 -14.42
CA HIS A 210 13.61 -7.32 -15.35
C HIS A 210 13.71 -6.45 -16.60
N GLU A 211 12.59 -5.95 -17.15
CA GLU A 211 12.65 -5.00 -18.27
C GLU A 211 13.23 -3.62 -17.84
N GLU A 212 13.13 -3.23 -16.57
CA GLU A 212 13.84 -2.07 -16.03
C GLU A 212 15.34 -2.34 -15.83
N ILE A 213 15.71 -3.50 -15.26
CA ILE A 213 17.12 -3.93 -15.10
C ILE A 213 17.86 -3.89 -16.44
N LYS A 214 17.21 -4.32 -17.53
CA LYS A 214 17.80 -4.30 -18.90
C LYS A 214 18.09 -2.90 -19.44
N LYS A 215 17.47 -1.85 -18.90
CA LYS A 215 17.78 -0.45 -19.26
C LYS A 215 19.05 0.04 -18.58
N VAL A 216 19.33 -0.49 -17.38
CA VAL A 216 20.53 -0.20 -16.59
C VAL A 216 21.72 -1.04 -17.07
N THR A 217 21.52 -2.32 -17.38
CA THR A 217 22.63 -3.24 -17.69
C THR A 217 22.25 -4.39 -18.63
N ASN A 218 23.23 -4.80 -19.45
CA ASN A 218 23.12 -6.00 -20.31
C ASN A 218 23.54 -7.29 -19.58
N GLN A 219 23.89 -7.21 -18.29
CA GLN A 219 24.27 -8.38 -17.50
C GLN A 219 23.07 -9.22 -17.08
N ARG A 220 23.22 -10.55 -17.11
CA ARG A 220 22.16 -11.46 -16.65
C ARG A 220 21.96 -11.34 -15.12
N VAL A 221 20.70 -11.45 -14.69
CA VAL A 221 20.39 -11.80 -13.30
C VAL A 221 20.92 -13.22 -13.03
N LYS A 222 21.69 -13.40 -11.96
CA LYS A 222 22.25 -14.69 -11.53
C LYS A 222 21.51 -15.27 -10.34
N TYR A 223 21.15 -14.43 -9.39
CA TYR A 223 20.53 -14.80 -8.13
C TYR A 223 19.29 -13.95 -7.91
N VAL A 224 18.24 -14.56 -7.37
CA VAL A 224 17.11 -13.86 -6.78
C VAL A 224 16.95 -14.35 -5.36
N VAL A 225 17.18 -13.45 -4.41
CA VAL A 225 17.07 -13.70 -2.97
C VAL A 225 15.64 -13.37 -2.55
N LEU A 226 15.03 -14.21 -1.71
CA LEU A 226 13.69 -13.98 -1.16
C LEU A 226 13.86 -13.55 0.31
N GLU A 227 13.35 -12.38 0.69
CA GLU A 227 13.48 -11.88 2.08
C GLU A 227 12.84 -12.84 3.09
N ASN A 228 11.69 -13.42 2.75
CA ASN A 228 10.98 -14.45 3.50
C ASN A 228 10.02 -15.18 2.53
N SER A 229 9.12 -16.00 3.06
CA SER A 229 8.12 -16.78 2.33
C SER A 229 6.83 -16.00 1.94
N GLN A 230 6.74 -14.69 2.16
CA GLN A 230 5.52 -13.93 1.87
C GLN A 230 5.23 -13.77 0.36
N GLY A 231 3.95 -13.59 0.03
CA GLY A 231 3.49 -13.54 -1.37
C GLY A 231 4.17 -12.45 -2.20
N HIS A 232 4.42 -11.29 -1.60
CA HIS A 232 5.13 -10.17 -2.24
C HIS A 232 6.61 -10.49 -2.54
N ALA A 233 7.25 -11.32 -1.70
CA ALA A 233 8.61 -11.78 -1.89
C ALA A 233 8.71 -12.92 -2.92
N ILE A 234 7.83 -13.94 -2.84
CA ILE A 234 8.06 -15.23 -3.53
C ILE A 234 7.42 -15.38 -4.91
N LEU A 235 6.27 -14.73 -5.18
CA LEU A 235 5.36 -15.22 -6.24
C LEU A 235 5.89 -15.04 -7.66
N GLY A 236 6.78 -14.08 -7.89
CA GLY A 236 7.50 -13.87 -9.15
C GLY A 236 8.57 -14.91 -9.47
N SER A 237 8.91 -15.81 -8.54
CA SER A 237 10.08 -16.69 -8.66
C SER A 237 10.10 -17.57 -9.91
N ASN A 238 8.94 -17.99 -10.45
CA ASN A 238 8.92 -18.82 -11.66
C ASN A 238 9.38 -18.06 -12.91
N TYR A 239 9.14 -16.75 -12.99
CA TYR A 239 9.69 -15.92 -14.08
C TYR A 239 11.23 -15.94 -14.06
N TRP A 240 11.82 -15.76 -12.89
CA TRP A 240 13.27 -15.69 -12.71
C TRP A 240 13.96 -17.03 -12.99
N LYS A 241 13.34 -18.16 -12.62
CA LYS A 241 13.82 -19.49 -13.04
C LYS A 241 13.74 -19.68 -14.56
N GLU A 242 12.71 -19.16 -15.23
CA GLU A 242 12.63 -19.15 -16.70
C GLU A 242 13.72 -18.27 -17.34
N GLN A 243 14.30 -17.29 -16.62
CA GLN A 243 15.48 -16.51 -17.06
C GLN A 243 16.82 -17.20 -16.71
N GLY A 244 16.81 -18.33 -16.01
CA GLY A 244 18.01 -19.06 -15.58
C GLY A 244 18.71 -18.48 -14.33
N ALA A 245 18.00 -17.71 -13.51
CA ALA A 245 18.49 -17.27 -12.20
C ALA A 245 18.28 -18.36 -11.12
N ILE A 246 19.20 -18.42 -10.16
CA ILE A 246 19.16 -19.30 -8.99
C ILE A 246 18.33 -18.60 -7.90
N ILE A 247 17.26 -19.24 -7.41
CA ILE A 247 16.47 -18.71 -6.30
C ILE A 247 17.10 -19.09 -4.97
N VAL A 248 17.30 -18.11 -4.08
CA VAL A 248 17.97 -18.26 -2.77
C VAL A 248 17.03 -17.81 -1.65
N ALA A 249 16.91 -18.57 -0.56
CA ALA A 249 16.14 -18.17 0.63
C ALA A 249 16.62 -18.87 1.91
N HIS A 250 16.03 -18.53 3.06
CA HIS A 250 16.21 -19.28 4.31
C HIS A 250 15.64 -20.71 4.23
N THR A 251 16.14 -21.66 5.04
CA THR A 251 15.56 -23.01 5.10
C THR A 251 14.13 -23.00 5.66
N GLU A 252 13.79 -22.10 6.58
CA GLU A 252 12.40 -21.94 7.06
C GLU A 252 11.48 -21.35 5.98
N ALA A 253 11.98 -20.45 5.11
CA ALA A 253 11.19 -19.94 3.98
C ALA A 253 10.86 -21.08 3.00
N ASP A 254 11.83 -21.94 2.67
CA ASP A 254 11.60 -23.12 1.84
C ASP A 254 10.60 -24.13 2.49
N LYS A 255 10.65 -24.30 3.81
CA LYS A 255 9.67 -25.09 4.56
C LYS A 255 8.27 -24.46 4.49
N GLU A 256 8.12 -23.16 4.71
CA GLU A 256 6.82 -22.48 4.68
C GLU A 256 6.23 -22.45 3.25
N ILE A 257 7.04 -22.13 2.23
CA ILE A 257 6.64 -22.20 0.80
C ILE A 257 6.12 -23.60 0.45
N LYS A 258 6.79 -24.67 0.94
CA LYS A 258 6.37 -26.06 0.71
C LYS A 258 5.02 -26.40 1.35
N HIS A 259 4.66 -25.81 2.49
CA HIS A 259 3.42 -26.14 3.21
C HIS A 259 2.24 -25.19 2.90
N LYS A 260 2.50 -23.90 2.68
CA LYS A 260 1.47 -22.85 2.52
C LYS A 260 1.53 -22.09 1.19
N GLY A 261 2.44 -22.46 0.28
CA GLY A 261 2.58 -21.81 -1.02
C GLY A 261 1.29 -21.74 -1.83
N GLU A 262 0.48 -22.81 -1.83
CA GLU A 262 -0.82 -22.83 -2.52
C GLU A 262 -1.83 -21.86 -1.87
N ASP A 263 -1.85 -21.74 -0.54
CA ASP A 263 -2.71 -20.77 0.18
C ASP A 263 -2.26 -19.32 -0.06
N ILE A 264 -0.95 -19.08 -0.21
CA ILE A 264 -0.38 -17.78 -0.59
C ILE A 264 -0.79 -17.43 -2.02
N TYR A 265 -0.64 -18.37 -2.96
CA TYR A 265 -1.05 -18.25 -4.36
C TYR A 265 -2.56 -17.98 -4.48
N MET A 266 -3.40 -18.80 -3.83
CA MET A 266 -4.86 -18.68 -3.88
C MET A 266 -5.39 -17.44 -3.17
N ARG A 267 -4.72 -16.93 -2.12
CA ARG A 267 -5.03 -15.60 -1.54
C ARG A 267 -4.75 -14.48 -2.54
N SER A 268 -3.59 -14.51 -3.18
CA SER A 268 -3.14 -13.46 -4.09
C SER A 268 -3.95 -13.44 -5.39
N LEU A 269 -4.24 -14.60 -5.98
CA LEU A 269 -5.08 -14.74 -7.19
C LEU A 269 -6.45 -14.07 -7.05
N ARG A 270 -7.10 -14.17 -5.87
CA ARG A 270 -8.43 -13.55 -5.63
C ARG A 270 -8.41 -12.02 -5.72
N VAL A 271 -7.29 -11.39 -5.38
CA VAL A 271 -7.12 -9.92 -5.43
C VAL A 271 -6.55 -9.51 -6.79
N GLN A 272 -5.49 -10.19 -7.25
CA GLN A 272 -4.73 -9.81 -8.45
C GLN A 272 -5.39 -10.19 -9.78
N LYS A 273 -6.32 -11.15 -9.79
CA LYS A 273 -7.17 -11.47 -10.95
C LYS A 273 -6.29 -11.74 -12.20
N ASP A 274 -6.39 -10.92 -13.24
CA ASP A 274 -5.62 -10.99 -14.48
C ASP A 274 -4.13 -10.56 -14.32
N LYS A 275 -3.79 -9.72 -13.33
CA LYS A 275 -2.38 -9.38 -13.02
C LYS A 275 -1.55 -10.57 -12.50
N PHE A 276 -2.20 -11.72 -12.30
CA PHE A 276 -1.58 -12.97 -11.85
C PHE A 276 -1.22 -13.94 -12.98
N ILE A 277 -1.52 -13.62 -14.25
CA ILE A 277 -1.21 -14.48 -15.42
C ILE A 277 0.26 -14.90 -15.44
N GLY A 278 0.50 -16.21 -15.60
CA GLY A 278 1.85 -16.82 -15.66
C GLY A 278 2.46 -17.19 -14.31
N THR A 279 1.90 -16.70 -13.20
CA THR A 279 2.39 -16.93 -11.83
C THR A 279 2.26 -18.38 -11.42
N LYS A 280 3.31 -18.93 -10.81
CA LYS A 280 3.34 -20.28 -10.22
C LYS A 280 4.24 -20.27 -8.99
N VAL A 281 3.84 -20.96 -7.93
CA VAL A 281 4.72 -21.22 -6.79
C VAL A 281 5.86 -22.13 -7.23
N VAL A 282 7.09 -21.73 -6.93
CA VAL A 282 8.29 -22.57 -7.05
C VAL A 282 9.11 -22.43 -5.77
N ARG A 283 9.76 -23.52 -5.34
CA ARG A 283 10.66 -23.52 -4.19
C ARG A 283 12.05 -22.97 -4.57
N PRO A 284 12.86 -22.49 -3.61
CA PRO A 284 14.26 -22.11 -3.84
C PRO A 284 15.11 -23.21 -4.51
N ASP A 285 16.22 -22.82 -5.13
CA ASP A 285 17.25 -23.72 -5.68
C ASP A 285 18.43 -23.89 -4.71
N LEU A 286 18.66 -22.89 -3.86
CA LEU A 286 19.68 -22.85 -2.82
C LEU A 286 19.03 -22.34 -1.52
N THR A 287 19.40 -22.93 -0.40
CA THR A 287 18.98 -22.49 0.93
C THR A 287 20.17 -22.39 1.88
N PHE A 288 20.03 -21.55 2.91
CA PHE A 288 20.97 -21.41 4.02
C PHE A 288 20.24 -21.16 5.34
N GLU A 289 20.97 -21.24 6.45
CA GLU A 289 20.47 -21.01 7.80
C GLU A 289 21.03 -19.67 8.30
N GLU A 290 22.15 -19.66 9.02
CA GLU A 290 22.68 -18.44 9.66
C GLU A 290 23.23 -17.37 8.67
N LYS A 291 24.11 -17.77 7.74
CA LYS A 291 24.82 -16.85 6.83
C LYS A 291 25.24 -17.51 5.51
N LEU A 292 25.21 -16.75 4.42
CA LEU A 292 25.67 -17.16 3.10
C LEU A 292 26.35 -15.99 2.36
N ASN A 293 27.65 -16.12 2.11
CA ASN A 293 28.42 -15.13 1.36
C ASN A 293 28.33 -15.42 -0.16
N LEU A 294 27.89 -14.44 -0.94
CA LEU A 294 27.73 -14.51 -2.39
C LEU A 294 28.62 -13.47 -3.11
N PRO A 295 29.96 -13.61 -3.08
CA PRO A 295 30.87 -12.68 -3.75
C PRO A 295 30.63 -12.65 -5.27
N MET A 296 30.29 -11.47 -5.79
CA MET A 296 29.92 -11.27 -7.19
C MET A 296 30.92 -10.37 -7.90
N GLY A 297 32.11 -10.93 -8.18
CA GLY A 297 33.20 -10.21 -8.82
C GLY A 297 33.99 -9.42 -7.78
N ASN A 298 33.92 -8.10 -7.83
CA ASN A 298 34.48 -7.21 -6.80
C ASN A 298 33.49 -6.87 -5.66
N THR A 299 32.18 -7.10 -5.84
CA THR A 299 31.17 -6.82 -4.81
C THR A 299 31.12 -7.98 -3.80
N GLN A 300 31.36 -7.70 -2.51
CA GLN A 300 30.99 -8.63 -1.44
C GLN A 300 29.49 -8.50 -1.17
N ILE A 301 28.82 -9.64 -0.99
CA ILE A 301 27.40 -9.69 -0.65
C ILE A 301 27.26 -10.73 0.44
N GLU A 302 26.74 -10.32 1.60
CA GLU A 302 26.51 -11.22 2.73
C GLU A 302 25.01 -11.35 2.97
N LEU A 303 24.45 -12.54 2.78
CA LEU A 303 23.09 -12.87 3.21
C LEU A 303 23.15 -13.40 4.64
N MET A 304 22.27 -12.94 5.51
CA MET A 304 22.27 -13.26 6.94
C MET A 304 20.86 -13.50 7.45
N HIS A 305 20.72 -14.35 8.46
CA HIS A 305 19.55 -14.41 9.34
C HIS A 305 19.98 -13.83 10.70
N ILE A 306 19.83 -12.52 10.87
CA ILE A 306 20.36 -11.79 12.04
C ILE A 306 19.63 -12.18 13.34
N GLY A 307 18.35 -12.53 13.26
CA GLY A 307 17.55 -13.00 14.40
C GLY A 307 16.06 -13.13 14.06
N ALA A 308 15.24 -13.35 15.09
CA ALA A 308 13.80 -13.35 14.93
C ALA A 308 13.27 -11.92 14.72
N SER A 309 12.48 -11.72 13.67
CA SER A 309 11.82 -10.44 13.39
C SER A 309 10.35 -10.62 13.03
N HIS A 310 9.90 -10.02 11.94
CA HIS A 310 8.53 -10.10 11.43
C HIS A 310 8.06 -11.56 11.27
N SER A 311 8.91 -12.42 10.67
CA SER A 311 8.70 -13.88 10.62
C SER A 311 10.00 -14.67 10.90
N PRO A 312 9.92 -16.00 11.20
CA PRO A 312 11.09 -16.83 11.54
C PRO A 312 12.01 -17.15 10.35
N ASP A 313 11.69 -16.64 9.17
CA ASP A 313 12.36 -16.89 7.91
C ASP A 313 12.88 -15.64 7.21
N ASP A 314 12.80 -14.48 7.87
CA ASP A 314 13.38 -13.21 7.43
C ASP A 314 14.91 -13.31 7.27
N ILE A 315 15.42 -12.91 6.12
CA ILE A 315 16.84 -12.73 5.85
C ILE A 315 17.16 -11.33 5.33
N GLN A 316 18.38 -10.89 5.63
CA GLN A 316 18.90 -9.57 5.32
C GLN A 316 20.09 -9.70 4.36
N LEU A 317 20.32 -8.68 3.53
CA LEU A 317 21.49 -8.58 2.66
C LEU A 317 22.33 -7.38 3.09
N TRP A 318 23.61 -7.62 3.36
CA TRP A 318 24.60 -6.60 3.75
C TRP A 318 25.66 -6.41 2.66
N LEU A 319 25.95 -5.15 2.37
CA LEU A 319 27.03 -4.69 1.50
C LEU A 319 28.05 -3.92 2.35
N PRO A 320 29.14 -4.56 2.81
CA PRO A 320 30.05 -3.95 3.78
C PRO A 320 30.85 -2.78 3.18
N GLU A 321 31.18 -2.79 1.88
CA GLU A 321 31.88 -1.66 1.25
C GLU A 321 31.00 -0.41 1.10
N GLN A 322 29.69 -0.57 0.91
CA GLN A 322 28.71 0.53 0.84
C GLN A 322 28.09 0.90 2.20
N LYS A 323 28.36 0.13 3.26
CA LYS A 323 27.60 0.15 4.53
C LYS A 323 26.07 0.14 4.30
N LEU A 324 25.60 -0.63 3.32
CA LEU A 324 24.19 -0.68 2.92
C LEU A 324 23.54 -1.99 3.35
N LEU A 325 22.44 -1.88 4.08
CA LEU A 325 21.61 -3.00 4.52
C LEU A 325 20.29 -3.02 3.74
N ILE A 326 20.00 -4.13 3.06
CA ILE A 326 18.62 -4.46 2.64
C ILE A 326 18.07 -5.37 3.73
N SER A 327 17.21 -4.84 4.60
CA SER A 327 16.75 -5.57 5.80
C SER A 327 15.62 -6.56 5.54
N GLY A 328 14.96 -6.46 4.38
CA GLY A 328 13.65 -7.06 4.19
C GLY A 328 12.65 -6.64 5.29
N ASP A 329 11.63 -7.46 5.50
CA ASP A 329 10.58 -7.23 6.51
C ASP A 329 11.07 -7.22 7.97
N THR A 330 12.37 -7.41 8.24
CA THR A 330 12.95 -7.08 9.55
C THR A 330 12.80 -5.59 9.91
N ALA A 331 12.61 -4.70 8.93
CA ALA A 331 12.35 -3.27 9.17
C ALA A 331 11.32 -2.66 8.20
N PHE A 332 10.54 -1.71 8.72
CA PHE A 332 9.47 -0.99 8.01
C PHE A 332 9.67 0.52 8.11
N ASN A 333 9.41 1.25 7.03
CA ASN A 333 9.40 2.72 6.99
C ASN A 333 8.03 3.23 6.50
N GLN A 334 7.60 4.41 6.96
CA GLN A 334 6.37 5.12 6.52
C GLN A 334 5.02 4.36 6.71
N ARG A 335 5.05 3.13 7.20
CA ARG A 335 3.88 2.29 7.45
C ARG A 335 4.03 1.50 8.74
N MET A 336 2.89 1.19 9.35
CA MET A 336 2.80 0.29 10.49
C MET A 336 3.16 -1.14 10.07
N LEU A 337 4.06 -1.74 10.84
CA LEU A 337 4.45 -3.14 10.72
C LEU A 337 3.32 -4.09 11.21
N PRO A 338 3.04 -5.20 10.52
CA PRO A 338 2.08 -6.20 10.96
C PRO A 338 2.70 -7.22 11.93
N ILE A 339 2.02 -7.48 13.04
CA ILE A 339 2.42 -8.48 14.04
C ILE A 339 1.57 -9.75 13.85
N PHE A 340 2.20 -10.87 13.51
CA PHE A 340 1.54 -12.15 13.27
C PHE A 340 1.50 -13.03 14.53
N PRO A 341 0.67 -14.10 14.56
CA PRO A 341 0.63 -15.05 15.68
C PRO A 341 1.96 -15.76 15.99
N HIS A 342 2.98 -15.64 15.13
CA HIS A 342 4.31 -16.24 15.27
C HIS A 342 5.44 -15.21 15.44
N THR A 343 5.15 -13.91 15.30
CA THR A 343 6.11 -12.83 15.46
C THR A 343 6.44 -12.70 16.95
N ASN A 344 7.71 -12.78 17.35
CA ASN A 344 8.12 -12.52 18.74
C ASN A 344 8.61 -11.07 18.85
N ALA A 345 7.80 -10.19 19.45
CA ALA A 345 8.12 -8.77 19.51
C ALA A 345 9.33 -8.45 20.41
N ALA A 346 9.52 -9.17 21.53
CA ALA A 346 10.68 -8.99 22.40
C ALA A 346 11.99 -9.36 21.66
N ALA A 347 12.02 -10.53 21.04
CA ALA A 347 13.20 -10.99 20.27
C ALA A 347 13.47 -10.14 19.02
N TRP A 348 12.46 -9.45 18.46
CA TRP A 348 12.65 -8.48 17.38
C TRP A 348 13.33 -7.20 17.88
N ILE A 349 12.97 -6.70 19.07
CA ILE A 349 13.66 -5.58 19.72
C ILE A 349 15.11 -5.94 20.03
N GLU A 350 15.38 -7.13 20.59
CA GLU A 350 16.75 -7.64 20.82
C GLU A 350 17.56 -7.81 19.52
N THR A 351 16.89 -8.22 18.43
CA THR A 351 17.52 -8.38 17.11
C THR A 351 17.96 -7.03 16.52
N TRP A 352 17.38 -5.93 16.96
CA TRP A 352 17.75 -4.59 16.50
C TRP A 352 19.14 -4.14 16.93
N ASP A 353 19.61 -4.57 18.10
CA ASP A 353 20.95 -4.21 18.60
C ASP A 353 22.05 -4.76 17.67
N LYS A 354 21.77 -5.86 16.96
CA LYS A 354 22.63 -6.43 15.90
C LYS A 354 22.59 -5.63 14.60
N ILE A 355 21.48 -4.93 14.31
CA ILE A 355 21.34 -4.01 13.16
C ILE A 355 22.09 -2.71 13.45
N GLU A 356 21.96 -2.17 14.67
CA GLU A 356 22.76 -1.03 15.15
C GLU A 356 24.26 -1.34 15.05
N ALA A 357 24.68 -2.55 15.43
CA ALA A 357 26.06 -3.02 15.37
C ALA A 357 26.64 -3.21 13.94
N LEU A 358 25.85 -3.10 12.87
CA LEU A 358 26.38 -3.05 11.49
C LEU A 358 26.85 -1.64 11.08
N GLU A 359 26.51 -0.60 11.85
CA GLU A 359 26.70 0.82 11.50
C GLU A 359 26.27 1.18 10.05
N PRO A 360 25.03 0.82 9.61
CA PRO A 360 24.56 1.08 8.26
C PRO A 360 24.41 2.59 7.99
N GLU A 361 24.96 3.06 6.87
CA GLU A 361 24.76 4.43 6.38
C GLU A 361 23.46 4.55 5.57
N ILE A 362 23.02 3.46 4.93
CA ILE A 362 21.77 3.37 4.19
C ILE A 362 21.07 2.05 4.51
N ILE A 363 19.76 2.12 4.78
CA ILE A 363 18.89 0.96 4.98
C ILE A 363 17.76 0.99 3.94
N ILE A 364 17.63 -0.08 3.16
CA ILE A 364 16.47 -0.35 2.31
C ILE A 364 15.57 -1.32 3.10
N PRO A 365 14.41 -0.86 3.61
CA PRO A 365 13.48 -1.70 4.36
C PRO A 365 12.75 -2.71 3.45
N GLY A 366 12.02 -3.66 4.04
CA GLY A 366 11.07 -4.50 3.29
C GLY A 366 9.93 -3.67 2.72
N HIS A 367 9.53 -2.60 3.41
CA HIS A 367 8.50 -1.66 2.95
C HIS A 367 8.85 -0.19 3.25
N GLY A 368 8.54 0.71 2.30
CA GLY A 368 8.71 2.16 2.42
C GLY A 368 10.05 2.66 1.85
N ASP A 369 10.25 3.99 1.80
CA ASP A 369 11.47 4.56 1.21
C ASP A 369 12.78 4.11 1.92
N PRO A 370 13.92 4.05 1.22
CA PRO A 370 15.24 3.89 1.83
C PRO A 370 15.54 5.05 2.79
N THR A 371 16.23 4.76 3.90
CA THR A 371 16.43 5.75 4.97
C THR A 371 17.62 5.42 5.87
N ASP A 372 17.85 6.26 6.88
CA ASP A 372 18.92 6.09 7.88
C ASP A 372 18.47 5.29 9.12
N LEU A 373 19.44 4.81 9.90
CA LEU A 373 19.22 4.05 11.13
C LEU A 373 18.33 4.79 12.16
N ALA A 374 18.49 6.10 12.29
CA ALA A 374 17.75 6.91 13.26
C ALA A 374 16.29 7.19 12.84
N THR A 375 15.95 6.99 11.57
CA THR A 375 14.60 7.13 11.03
C THR A 375 13.89 5.79 11.03
N ILE A 376 14.53 4.72 10.56
CA ILE A 376 13.91 3.38 10.55
C ILE A 376 13.63 2.84 11.97
N THR A 377 14.48 3.19 12.94
CA THR A 377 14.27 2.85 14.37
C THR A 377 12.93 3.39 14.88
N LYS A 378 12.54 4.61 14.50
CA LYS A 378 11.25 5.23 14.86
C LYS A 378 10.05 4.52 14.26
N PHE A 379 10.18 3.98 13.05
CA PHE A 379 9.11 3.27 12.37
C PHE A 379 9.00 1.78 12.75
N THR A 380 10.03 1.21 13.39
CA THR A 380 10.07 -0.21 13.79
C THR A 380 10.28 -0.42 15.30
N LYS A 381 11.50 -0.27 15.82
CA LYS A 381 11.84 -0.52 17.24
C LYS A 381 11.02 0.34 18.20
N ASP A 382 10.91 1.65 17.95
CA ASP A 382 10.22 2.57 18.87
C ASP A 382 8.71 2.27 18.94
N TYR A 383 8.08 1.82 17.85
CA TYR A 383 6.66 1.39 17.86
C TYR A 383 6.47 0.06 18.59
N LEU A 384 7.37 -0.91 18.41
CA LEU A 384 7.35 -2.18 19.14
C LEU A 384 7.57 -1.97 20.65
N VAL A 385 8.48 -1.07 21.03
CA VAL A 385 8.72 -0.68 22.44
C VAL A 385 7.49 0.02 23.01
N PHE A 386 6.99 1.09 22.37
CA PHE A 386 5.78 1.80 22.79
C PHE A 386 4.61 0.85 23.04
N LEU A 387 4.33 -0.06 22.10
CA LEU A 387 3.17 -0.93 22.18
C LEU A 387 3.31 -2.00 23.28
N ARG A 388 4.53 -2.40 23.61
CA ARG A 388 4.81 -3.26 24.78
C ARG A 388 4.70 -2.48 26.08
N GLU A 389 5.24 -1.27 26.18
CA GLU A 389 5.11 -0.42 27.38
C GLU A 389 3.63 -0.11 27.70
N GLU A 390 2.78 0.16 26.70
CA GLU A 390 1.35 0.39 26.92
C GLU A 390 0.61 -0.89 27.35
N VAL A 391 1.03 -2.07 26.89
CA VAL A 391 0.47 -3.36 27.33
C VAL A 391 0.96 -3.75 28.73
N GLU A 392 2.21 -3.46 29.07
CA GLU A 392 2.79 -3.67 30.41
C GLU A 392 1.98 -2.92 31.47
N LYS A 393 1.68 -1.64 31.24
CA LYS A 393 0.83 -0.82 32.12
C LYS A 393 -0.58 -1.40 32.31
N ILE A 394 -1.15 -2.00 31.26
CA ILE A 394 -2.47 -2.64 31.33
C ILE A 394 -2.42 -3.92 32.15
N LEU A 395 -1.36 -4.72 32.03
CA LEU A 395 -1.17 -5.95 32.81
C LEU A 395 -0.88 -5.65 34.30
N ASP A 396 -0.09 -4.60 34.59
CA ASP A 396 0.18 -4.13 35.97
C ASP A 396 -1.10 -3.63 36.69
N ASP A 397 -2.07 -3.09 35.97
CA ASP A 397 -3.36 -2.60 36.49
C ASP A 397 -4.48 -3.70 36.53
N ASP A 398 -4.13 -4.99 36.44
CA ASP A 398 -5.08 -6.14 36.32
C ASP A 398 -6.05 -6.03 35.11
N GLY A 399 -5.65 -5.27 34.08
CA GLY A 399 -6.44 -4.97 32.88
C GLY A 399 -6.43 -6.08 31.82
N GLY A 400 -7.32 -5.98 30.83
CA GLY A 400 -7.57 -7.04 29.86
C GLY A 400 -7.48 -6.64 28.40
N LEU A 401 -7.91 -7.57 27.54
CA LEU A 401 -7.91 -7.38 26.08
C LEU A 401 -8.81 -6.22 25.62
N TYR A 402 -9.80 -5.79 26.42
CA TYR A 402 -10.63 -4.63 26.09
C TYR A 402 -9.82 -3.33 26.21
N GLU A 403 -9.05 -3.17 27.27
CA GLU A 403 -8.14 -2.07 27.51
C GLU A 403 -7.07 -2.04 26.40
N ALA A 404 -6.47 -3.20 26.07
CA ALA A 404 -5.49 -3.32 25.00
C ALA A 404 -6.05 -2.89 23.62
N TYR A 405 -7.30 -3.25 23.29
CA TYR A 405 -7.96 -2.79 22.06
C TYR A 405 -8.21 -1.28 21.99
N ASN A 406 -8.04 -0.55 23.10
CA ASN A 406 -8.28 0.89 23.20
C ASN A 406 -7.00 1.72 23.50
N ILE A 407 -5.80 1.12 23.44
CA ILE A 407 -4.52 1.86 23.50
C ILE A 407 -4.51 2.96 22.42
N ASP A 408 -4.21 4.20 22.83
CA ASP A 408 -4.19 5.35 21.91
C ASP A 408 -2.94 5.32 21.01
N GLN A 409 -3.13 4.79 19.81
CA GLN A 409 -2.13 4.79 18.74
C GLN A 409 -2.26 5.98 17.79
N SER A 410 -3.02 7.04 18.12
CA SER A 410 -3.32 8.15 17.21
C SER A 410 -2.08 8.92 16.72
N ALA A 411 -0.96 8.86 17.44
CA ALA A 411 0.35 9.35 16.97
C ALA A 411 0.82 8.69 15.65
N TYR A 412 0.36 7.46 15.38
CA TYR A 412 0.72 6.64 14.23
C TYR A 412 -0.35 6.65 13.11
N ARG A 413 -1.43 7.45 13.25
CA ARG A 413 -2.61 7.44 12.35
C ARG A 413 -2.32 7.75 10.88
N ASP A 414 -1.27 8.53 10.62
CA ASP A 414 -0.85 8.98 9.30
C ASP A 414 0.12 7.98 8.61
N TRP A 415 0.47 6.88 9.29
CA TRP A 415 1.26 5.79 8.72
C TRP A 415 0.41 4.89 7.80
N GLY A 416 1.05 4.34 6.77
CA GLY A 416 0.44 3.28 5.96
C GLY A 416 0.01 2.07 6.81
N THR A 417 -1.05 1.39 6.39
CA THR A 417 -1.64 0.22 7.08
C THR A 417 -2.07 0.43 8.55
N TYR A 418 -2.19 1.67 9.04
CA TYR A 418 -2.66 1.95 10.40
C TYR A 418 -4.05 1.35 10.68
N ASN A 419 -5.05 1.64 9.83
CA ASN A 419 -6.43 1.22 10.03
C ASN A 419 -6.58 -0.31 10.11
N GLU A 420 -5.79 -1.04 9.31
CA GLU A 420 -5.78 -2.49 9.27
C GLU A 420 -5.09 -3.13 10.49
N LEU A 421 -4.09 -2.46 11.06
CA LEU A 421 -3.13 -3.10 11.99
C LEU A 421 -3.17 -2.60 13.43
N HIS A 422 -3.42 -1.33 13.73
CA HIS A 422 -3.21 -0.77 15.09
C HIS A 422 -3.87 -1.59 16.21
N LYS A 423 -5.16 -1.92 16.05
CA LYS A 423 -5.92 -2.77 17.00
C LYS A 423 -5.52 -4.24 16.98
N GLN A 424 -5.09 -4.78 15.83
CA GLN A 424 -4.61 -6.16 15.72
C GLN A 424 -3.23 -6.31 16.36
N ASN A 425 -2.34 -5.34 16.20
CA ASN A 425 -1.03 -5.33 16.83
C ASN A 425 -1.16 -5.27 18.36
N ALA A 426 -2.05 -4.42 18.89
CA ALA A 426 -2.33 -4.37 20.33
C ALA A 426 -2.90 -5.70 20.86
N GLU A 427 -3.87 -6.31 20.15
CA GLU A 427 -4.38 -7.66 20.45
C GLU A 427 -3.26 -8.72 20.47
N ARG A 428 -2.26 -8.59 19.58
CA ARG A 428 -1.16 -9.54 19.43
C ARG A 428 -0.11 -9.39 20.52
N ILE A 429 0.29 -8.17 20.86
CA ILE A 429 1.25 -7.90 21.94
C ILE A 429 0.66 -8.29 23.30
N PHE A 430 -0.60 -7.93 23.59
CA PHE A 430 -1.27 -8.37 24.82
C PHE A 430 -1.25 -9.90 24.96
N LYS A 431 -1.58 -10.64 23.89
CA LYS A 431 -1.58 -12.12 23.89
C LYS A 431 -0.18 -12.77 23.87
N GLN A 432 0.88 -11.99 23.75
CA GLN A 432 2.25 -12.45 24.01
C GLN A 432 2.56 -12.25 25.49
N MET A 433 2.39 -11.01 25.98
CA MET A 433 2.77 -10.60 27.33
C MET A 433 1.87 -11.16 28.45
N GLU A 434 0.63 -11.57 28.15
CA GLU A 434 -0.27 -12.33 29.07
C GLU A 434 0.35 -13.66 29.56
N PHE A 435 1.43 -14.13 28.93
CA PHE A 435 2.13 -15.38 29.25
C PHE A 435 3.67 -15.27 29.31
N GLU A 436 4.22 -14.05 29.43
CA GLU A 436 5.66 -13.78 29.64
C GLU A 436 6.06 -13.85 31.13
#